data_AF-A0A966PMW4-F1
#
_entry.id   AF-A0A966PMW4-F1
#
_cell.length_a   1.000
_cell.length_b   1.000
_cell.length_c   1.000
_cell.angle_alpha   90.00
_cell.angle_beta   90.00
_cell.angle_gamma   90.00
#
_symmetry.space_group_name_H-M   'P 1'
#
loop_
_entity.id
_entity.type
_entity.pdbx_description
1 polymer ?
#
loop_
_entity_poly.entity_id
_entity_poly.type
_entity_poly.pdbx_seq_one_letter_code
_entity_poly.pdbx_strand_id
1 'polypeptide(L)'
;MGESTHSPENSPLTHPATSAGWQQLLDGIDLPFHPDLAVPALREVRLAIPNPDPVADVADAARRAVESTFASSVTPGMTVAVGGGSRGLTQRVDLLRGTIAGLRALGAEPFVVPAMGSHGGGTADGQVKMLASLGMTEESVGAEI
;
A
#
# COMPACT_ATOMS: atom_id res chain seq x y z
N MET A 1 -9.08 -54.99 -26.34
CA MET A 1 -9.79 -53.81 -25.82
C MET A 1 -9.73 -53.87 -24.30
N GLY A 2 -8.98 -52.96 -23.70
CA GLY A 2 -8.69 -52.95 -22.27
C GLY A 2 -7.47 -52.09 -22.00
N GLU A 3 -7.55 -50.83 -22.41
CA GLU A 3 -6.52 -49.82 -22.14
C GLU A 3 -6.61 -49.38 -20.68
N SER A 4 -5.50 -49.58 -19.98
CA SER A 4 -5.19 -48.98 -18.69
C SER A 4 -5.00 -47.48 -18.84
N THR A 5 -5.96 -46.70 -18.36
CA THR A 5 -5.84 -45.24 -18.21
C THR A 5 -5.76 -44.88 -16.73
N HIS A 6 -4.57 -44.47 -16.32
CA HIS A 6 -4.29 -43.75 -15.08
C HIS A 6 -5.20 -42.51 -15.02
N SER A 7 -6.10 -42.43 -14.04
CA SER A 7 -6.81 -41.19 -13.72
C SER A 7 -6.05 -40.45 -12.61
N PRO A 8 -5.90 -39.11 -12.72
CA PRO A 8 -5.16 -38.33 -11.74
C PRO A 8 -6.00 -38.17 -10.46
N GLU A 9 -5.38 -38.40 -9.31
CA GLU A 9 -5.93 -38.00 -8.01
C GLU A 9 -6.01 -36.47 -7.96
N ASN A 10 -7.18 -35.92 -8.27
CA ASN A 10 -7.49 -34.53 -7.96
C ASN A 10 -8.32 -34.52 -6.67
N SER A 11 -7.61 -34.64 -5.55
CA SER A 11 -8.21 -34.49 -4.22
C SER A 11 -8.62 -33.02 -4.05
N PRO A 12 -9.90 -32.68 -3.88
CA PRO A 12 -10.29 -31.31 -3.60
C PRO A 12 -9.69 -30.92 -2.25
N LEU A 13 -8.85 -29.90 -2.23
CA LEU A 13 -8.45 -29.23 -0.99
C LEU A 13 -9.73 -28.67 -0.34
N THR A 14 -10.34 -29.47 0.52
CA THR A 14 -11.40 -29.03 1.42
C THR A 14 -10.75 -28.13 2.46
N HIS A 15 -10.72 -26.83 2.19
CA HIS A 15 -10.59 -25.85 3.27
C HIS A 15 -11.84 -25.99 4.15
N PRO A 16 -11.72 -26.33 5.44
CA PRO A 16 -12.87 -26.28 6.33
C PRO A 16 -13.37 -24.84 6.34
N ALA A 17 -14.64 -24.65 5.97
CA ALA A 17 -15.32 -23.37 6.12
C ALA A 17 -15.28 -23.00 7.60
N THR A 18 -14.44 -22.03 7.95
CA THR A 18 -14.27 -21.54 9.31
C THR A 18 -15.51 -20.73 9.70
N SER A 19 -16.54 -21.42 10.17
CA SER A 19 -17.67 -20.82 10.91
C SER A 19 -17.21 -20.10 12.19
N ALA A 20 -15.96 -20.32 12.61
CA ALA A 20 -15.38 -19.79 13.84
C ALA A 20 -15.23 -18.25 13.88
N GLY A 21 -15.05 -17.58 12.74
CA GLY A 21 -14.72 -16.14 12.73
C GLY A 21 -15.84 -15.24 13.25
N TRP A 22 -17.10 -15.57 12.96
CA TRP A 22 -18.25 -14.75 13.34
C TRP A 22 -18.81 -15.09 14.72
N GLN A 23 -18.74 -16.36 15.14
CA GLN A 23 -19.11 -16.76 16.50
C GLN A 23 -18.21 -16.11 17.55
N GLN A 24 -16.91 -15.99 17.28
CA GLN A 24 -15.95 -15.32 18.16
C GLN A 24 -16.24 -13.81 18.34
N LEU A 25 -16.87 -13.15 17.36
CA LEU A 25 -17.33 -11.76 17.49
C LEU A 25 -18.62 -11.64 18.30
N LEU A 26 -19.47 -12.68 18.29
CA LEU A 26 -20.73 -12.73 19.03
C LEU A 26 -20.53 -13.05 20.52
N ASP A 27 -19.49 -13.83 20.86
CA ASP A 27 -19.16 -14.21 22.24
C ASP A 27 -18.62 -13.05 23.08
N GLY A 28 -18.42 -11.88 22.47
CA GLY A 28 -17.86 -10.70 23.12
C GLY A 28 -16.35 -10.85 23.35
N ILE A 29 -15.64 -9.74 23.28
CA ILE A 29 -14.21 -9.71 23.59
C ILE A 29 -14.09 -9.30 25.06
N ASP A 30 -13.63 -10.21 25.91
CA ASP A 30 -13.22 -9.86 27.26
C ASP A 30 -11.88 -9.10 27.17
N LEU A 31 -11.98 -7.78 27.15
CA LEU A 31 -10.83 -6.90 27.10
C LEU A 31 -10.30 -6.75 28.53
N PRO A 32 -8.98 -6.88 28.78
CA PRO A 32 -8.39 -6.87 30.12
C PRO A 32 -8.32 -5.45 30.69
N PHE A 33 -9.47 -4.78 30.74
CA PHE A 33 -9.58 -3.45 31.28
C PHE A 33 -9.59 -3.52 32.81
N HIS A 34 -8.80 -2.64 33.42
CA HIS A 34 -8.81 -2.46 34.86
C HIS A 34 -10.26 -2.12 35.32
N PRO A 35 -10.74 -2.62 36.46
CA PRO A 35 -12.10 -2.33 36.95
C PRO A 35 -12.40 -0.82 37.09
N ASP A 36 -11.36 0.00 37.29
CA ASP A 36 -11.48 1.46 37.38
C ASP A 36 -11.47 2.18 36.01
N LEU A 37 -11.43 1.45 34.89
CA LEU A 37 -11.45 2.05 33.57
C LEU A 37 -12.84 2.65 33.30
N ALA A 38 -12.95 3.96 33.47
CA ALA A 38 -14.08 4.72 32.97
C ALA A 38 -13.91 4.96 31.46
N VAL A 39 -14.73 4.29 30.64
CA VAL A 39 -14.82 4.61 29.21
C VAL A 39 -15.36 6.04 29.07
N PRO A 40 -14.67 6.96 28.36
CA PRO A 40 -15.16 8.31 28.19
C PRO A 40 -16.49 8.30 27.41
N ALA A 41 -17.31 9.34 27.60
CA ALA A 41 -18.53 9.51 26.83
C ALA A 41 -18.20 9.49 25.32
N LEU A 42 -18.71 8.49 24.61
CA LEU A 42 -18.54 8.37 23.17
C LEU A 42 -19.67 9.13 22.46
N ARG A 43 -19.34 9.79 21.35
CA ARG A 43 -20.33 10.45 20.50
C ARG A 43 -20.26 9.86 19.10
N GLU A 44 -21.42 9.48 18.57
CA GLU A 44 -21.52 9.08 17.17
C GLU A 44 -21.22 10.28 16.27
N VAL A 45 -20.27 10.09 15.35
CA VAL A 45 -19.98 11.01 14.26
C VAL A 45 -20.29 10.29 12.97
N ARG A 46 -21.19 10.85 12.16
CA ARG A 46 -21.41 10.35 10.80
C ARG A 46 -20.31 10.90 9.90
N LEU A 47 -19.42 10.02 9.47
CA LEU A 47 -18.43 10.34 8.44
C LEU A 47 -19.06 10.04 7.07
N ALA A 48 -19.29 11.07 6.26
CA ALA A 48 -19.59 10.85 4.85
C ALA A 48 -18.33 10.27 4.19
N ILE A 49 -18.40 9.01 3.76
CA ILE A 49 -17.29 8.37 3.03
C ILE A 49 -17.51 8.67 1.55
N PRO A 50 -16.65 9.50 0.91
CA PRO A 50 -16.75 9.76 -0.51
C PRO A 50 -16.53 8.45 -1.28
N ASN A 51 -17.32 8.24 -2.33
CA ASN A 51 -17.15 7.14 -3.27
C ASN A 51 -16.96 7.70 -4.69
N PRO A 52 -15.75 8.21 -5.01
CA PRO A 52 -15.46 8.75 -6.34
C PRO A 52 -15.35 7.64 -7.38
N ASP A 53 -15.37 8.03 -8.66
CA ASP A 53 -15.07 7.10 -9.74
C ASP A 53 -13.66 6.51 -9.59
N PRO A 54 -13.47 5.21 -9.86
CA PRO A 54 -12.17 4.57 -9.74
C PRO A 54 -11.18 5.11 -10.78
N VAL A 55 -9.92 5.26 -10.36
CA VAL A 55 -8.82 5.57 -11.27
C VAL A 55 -8.42 4.28 -11.99
N ALA A 56 -8.57 4.25 -13.32
CA ALA A 56 -8.27 3.07 -14.12
C ALA A 56 -6.76 2.81 -14.29
N ASP A 57 -5.96 3.88 -14.45
CA ASP A 57 -4.50 3.81 -14.58
C ASP A 57 -3.88 4.78 -13.57
N VAL A 58 -3.40 4.23 -12.46
CA VAL A 58 -2.84 5.02 -11.35
C VAL A 58 -1.51 5.67 -11.74
N ALA A 59 -0.68 4.99 -12.53
CA ALA A 59 0.62 5.50 -12.94
C ALA A 59 0.45 6.72 -13.85
N ASP A 60 -0.39 6.62 -14.87
CA ASP A 60 -0.62 7.74 -15.77
C ASP A 60 -1.38 8.90 -15.10
N ALA A 61 -2.35 8.60 -14.22
CA ALA A 61 -3.02 9.63 -13.44
C ALA A 61 -2.04 10.40 -12.54
N ALA A 62 -1.13 9.70 -11.85
CA ALA A 62 -0.12 10.32 -11.02
C ALA A 62 0.87 11.17 -11.83
N ARG A 63 1.30 10.68 -12.99
CA ARG A 63 2.16 11.43 -13.91
C ARG A 63 1.53 12.76 -14.31
N ARG A 64 0.28 12.74 -14.79
CA ARG A 64 -0.44 13.97 -15.18
C ARG A 64 -0.66 14.92 -14.01
N ALA A 65 -0.94 14.37 -12.82
CA ALA A 65 -1.10 15.17 -11.61
C ALA A 65 0.20 15.89 -11.25
N VAL A 66 1.35 15.23 -11.34
CA VAL A 66 2.66 15.85 -11.11
C VAL A 66 2.95 16.93 -12.15
N GLU A 67 2.80 16.62 -13.44
CA GLU A 67 3.04 17.60 -14.52
C GLU A 67 2.20 18.86 -14.34
N SER A 68 0.89 18.71 -14.12
CA SER A 68 -0.02 19.84 -13.96
C SER A 68 0.21 20.63 -12.66
N THR A 69 0.53 19.95 -11.56
CA THR A 69 0.72 20.60 -10.25
C THR A 69 2.06 21.33 -10.17
N PHE A 70 3.12 20.78 -10.75
CA PHE A 70 4.49 21.22 -10.51
C PHE A 70 5.18 21.87 -11.71
N ALA A 71 4.52 22.01 -12.87
CA ALA A 71 5.11 22.60 -14.08
C ALA A 71 5.75 23.99 -13.87
N SER A 72 5.24 24.80 -12.94
CA SER A 72 5.81 26.14 -12.66
C SER A 72 6.93 26.15 -11.62
N SER A 73 7.15 25.04 -10.91
CA SER A 73 8.04 24.98 -9.75
C SER A 73 9.24 24.06 -9.95
N VAL A 74 9.10 23.03 -10.77
CA VAL A 74 10.20 22.13 -11.13
C VAL A 74 10.92 22.69 -12.34
N THR A 75 12.24 22.87 -12.22
CA THR A 75 13.11 23.26 -13.33
C THR A 75 14.00 22.09 -13.75
N PRO A 76 14.40 22.01 -15.03
CA PRO A 76 15.32 20.99 -15.50
C PRO A 76 16.61 20.93 -14.68
N GLY A 77 17.08 19.72 -14.37
CA GLY A 77 18.26 19.44 -13.55
C GLY A 77 18.05 19.48 -12.04
N MET A 78 16.84 19.80 -11.55
CA MET A 78 16.55 19.71 -10.12
C MET A 78 16.57 18.26 -9.63
N THR A 79 17.27 18.00 -8.53
CA THR A 79 17.17 16.72 -7.82
C THR A 79 15.96 16.76 -6.86
N VAL A 80 15.05 15.79 -6.97
CA VAL A 80 13.78 15.80 -6.23
C VAL A 80 13.61 14.51 -5.42
N ALA A 81 13.49 14.64 -4.10
CA ALA A 81 13.20 13.50 -3.23
C ALA A 81 11.68 13.18 -3.23
N VAL A 82 11.33 11.93 -3.48
CA VAL A 82 9.95 11.41 -3.51
C VAL A 82 9.72 10.51 -2.30
N GLY A 83 8.77 10.84 -1.44
CA GLY A 83 8.51 10.07 -0.22
C GLY A 83 7.80 8.72 -0.48
N GLY A 84 8.47 7.62 -0.16
CA GLY A 84 7.88 6.27 -0.10
C GLY A 84 7.33 5.97 1.30
N GLY A 85 6.01 5.83 1.45
CA GLY A 85 5.35 5.61 2.74
C GLY A 85 4.85 4.17 2.95
N SER A 86 4.75 3.74 4.22
CA SER A 86 4.19 2.42 4.57
C SER A 86 2.66 2.40 4.66
N ARG A 87 2.02 3.57 4.87
CA ARG A 87 0.56 3.68 5.01
C ARG A 87 -0.17 3.15 3.78
N GLY A 88 -1.35 2.57 4.01
CA GLY A 88 -2.10 1.79 3.02
C GLY A 88 -2.58 2.62 1.82
N LEU A 89 -1.73 2.73 0.80
CA LEU A 89 -2.09 3.21 -0.52
C LEU A 89 -2.23 2.01 -1.46
N THR A 90 -3.39 1.88 -2.09
CA THR A 90 -3.63 0.92 -3.18
C THR A 90 -2.75 1.31 -4.37
N GLN A 91 -2.12 0.31 -5.02
CA GLN A 91 -1.23 0.52 -6.17
C GLN A 91 -0.07 1.51 -5.92
N ARG A 92 0.52 1.47 -4.71
CA ARG A 92 1.63 2.37 -4.31
C ARG A 92 2.83 2.37 -5.27
N VAL A 93 3.14 1.24 -5.90
CA VAL A 93 4.25 1.12 -6.85
C VAL A 93 3.93 1.91 -8.12
N ASP A 94 2.73 1.73 -8.68
CA ASP A 94 2.28 2.47 -9.86
C ASP A 94 2.20 3.97 -9.60
N LEU A 95 1.71 4.35 -8.41
CA LEU A 95 1.68 5.74 -7.96
C LEU A 95 3.09 6.36 -7.94
N LEU A 96 4.08 5.66 -7.38
CA LEU A 96 5.46 6.13 -7.36
C LEU A 96 6.05 6.20 -8.77
N ARG A 97 5.86 5.17 -9.60
CA ARG A 97 6.31 5.17 -11.01
C ARG A 97 5.77 6.36 -11.78
N GLY A 98 4.48 6.62 -11.65
CA GLY A 98 3.83 7.77 -12.28
C GLY A 98 4.39 9.10 -11.78
N THR A 99 4.60 9.21 -10.48
CA THR A 99 5.20 10.40 -9.86
C THR A 99 6.62 10.66 -10.40
N ILE A 100 7.47 9.63 -10.42
CA ILE A 100 8.83 9.65 -10.95
C ILE A 100 8.81 10.04 -12.43
N ALA A 101 7.94 9.43 -13.23
CA ALA A 101 7.81 9.72 -14.66
C ALA A 101 7.41 11.18 -14.92
N GLY A 102 6.47 11.72 -14.13
CA GLY A 102 6.04 13.12 -14.26
C GLY A 102 7.16 14.11 -13.92
N LEU A 103 7.93 13.83 -12.85
CA LEU A 103 9.08 14.66 -12.49
C LEU A 103 10.16 14.63 -13.57
N ARG A 104 10.47 13.45 -14.13
CA ARG A 104 11.40 13.31 -15.25
C ARG A 104 10.90 14.03 -16.51
N ALA A 105 9.60 14.02 -16.79
CA ALA A 105 9.02 14.76 -17.91
C ALA A 105 9.19 16.28 -17.77
N LEU A 106 9.25 16.78 -16.53
CA LEU A 106 9.60 18.18 -16.22
C LEU A 106 11.12 18.45 -16.22
N GLY A 107 11.94 17.43 -16.48
CA GLY A 107 13.40 17.52 -16.55
C GLY A 107 14.12 17.38 -15.20
N ALA A 108 13.43 16.94 -14.14
CA ALA A 108 14.05 16.67 -12.85
C ALA A 108 14.72 15.29 -12.78
N GLU A 109 15.59 15.12 -11.79
CA GLU A 109 16.25 13.87 -11.43
C GLU A 109 15.68 13.36 -10.08
N PRO A 110 14.57 12.59 -10.11
CA PRO A 110 13.93 12.11 -8.89
C PRO A 110 14.60 10.85 -8.31
N PHE A 111 14.61 10.78 -6.98
CA PHE A 111 14.97 9.59 -6.19
C PHE A 111 13.96 9.40 -5.06
N VAL A 112 13.77 8.17 -4.58
CA VAL A 112 12.82 7.85 -3.52
C VAL A 112 13.52 7.91 -2.17
N VAL A 113 12.81 8.39 -1.15
CA VAL A 113 13.27 8.33 0.24
C VAL A 113 12.18 7.71 1.12
N PRO A 114 12.53 6.84 2.08
CA PRO A 114 11.53 6.32 3.01
C PRO A 114 10.94 7.44 3.89
N ALA A 115 9.62 7.62 3.83
CA ALA A 115 8.89 8.68 4.54
C ALA A 115 7.97 8.10 5.64
N MET A 116 8.54 7.31 6.55
CA MET A 116 7.76 6.46 7.49
C MET A 116 8.13 6.58 8.98
N GLY A 117 9.06 7.47 9.34
CA GLY A 117 9.47 7.70 10.72
C GLY A 117 10.17 6.50 11.34
N SER A 118 9.77 6.08 12.54
CA SER A 118 10.39 4.98 13.29
C SER A 118 10.13 3.57 12.73
N HIS A 119 9.30 3.44 11.69
CA HIS A 119 9.16 2.15 10.98
C HIS A 119 10.51 1.68 10.44
N GLY A 120 10.69 0.35 10.37
CA GLY A 120 12.00 -0.23 10.06
C GLY A 120 13.05 0.01 11.16
N GLY A 121 12.63 0.37 12.38
CA GLY A 121 13.55 0.67 13.47
C GLY A 121 14.28 2.01 13.33
N GLY A 122 13.86 2.87 12.39
CA GLY A 122 14.47 4.18 12.15
C GLY A 122 15.89 4.12 11.56
N THR A 123 16.30 2.97 11.03
CA THR A 123 17.60 2.78 10.36
C THR A 123 17.40 2.76 8.85
N ALA A 124 18.43 3.18 8.10
CA ALA A 124 18.39 3.17 6.63
C ALA A 124 18.07 1.77 6.08
N ASP A 125 18.85 0.76 6.48
CA ASP A 125 18.64 -0.64 6.06
C ASP A 125 17.24 -1.16 6.40
N GLY A 126 16.73 -0.82 7.59
CA GLY A 126 15.42 -1.27 8.03
C GLY A 126 14.28 -0.61 7.26
N GLN A 127 14.44 0.66 6.90
CA GLN A 127 13.47 1.37 6.07
C GLN A 127 13.50 0.91 4.61
N VAL A 128 14.68 0.64 4.03
CA VAL A 128 14.82 0.03 2.69
C VAL A 128 14.13 -1.33 2.65
N LYS A 129 14.38 -2.20 3.66
CA LYS A 129 13.70 -3.50 3.78
C LYS A 129 12.19 -3.35 3.92
N MET A 130 11.72 -2.32 4.62
CA MET A 130 10.29 -2.03 4.75
C MET A 130 9.67 -1.59 3.43
N LEU A 131 10.35 -0.77 2.63
CA LEU A 131 9.87 -0.43 1.29
C LEU A 131 9.83 -1.66 0.38
N ALA A 132 10.89 -2.48 0.40
CA ALA A 132 10.94 -3.71 -0.38
C ALA A 132 9.83 -4.70 -0.03
N SER A 133 9.47 -4.86 1.26
CA SER A 133 8.36 -5.73 1.67
C SER A 133 6.99 -5.24 1.19
N LEU A 134 6.89 -3.95 0.84
CA LEU A 134 5.72 -3.33 0.24
C LEU A 134 5.75 -3.33 -1.29
N GLY A 135 6.73 -4.01 -1.89
CA GLY A 135 6.94 -4.08 -3.33
C GLY A 135 7.64 -2.86 -3.94
N MET A 136 8.16 -1.94 -3.11
CA MET A 136 8.88 -0.75 -3.56
C MET A 136 10.39 -1.02 -3.52
N THR A 137 10.92 -1.50 -4.63
CA THR A 137 12.35 -1.65 -4.93
C THR A 137 12.77 -0.69 -6.03
N GLU A 138 14.06 -0.38 -6.15
CA GLU A 138 14.60 0.47 -7.24
C GLU A 138 14.13 0.00 -8.63
N GLU A 139 14.16 -1.31 -8.86
CA GLU A 139 13.68 -1.92 -10.11
C GLU A 139 12.18 -1.68 -10.33
N SER A 140 11.36 -1.93 -9.31
CA SER A 140 9.91 -1.81 -9.43
C SER A 140 9.47 -0.36 -9.68
N VAL A 141 10.12 0.61 -9.01
CA VAL A 141 9.76 2.04 -9.08
C VAL A 141 10.50 2.77 -10.21
N GLY A 142 11.65 2.25 -10.64
CA GLY A 142 12.47 2.81 -11.72
C GLY A 142 13.35 4.01 -11.30
N ALA A 143 13.68 4.14 -10.02
CA ALA A 143 14.53 5.18 -9.44
C ALA A 143 15.29 4.68 -8.21
N GLU A 144 16.39 5.36 -7.85
CA GLU A 144 17.17 5.12 -6.63
C GLU A 144 16.31 5.23 -5.36
N ILE A 145 16.60 4.41 -4.34
CA ILE A 145 15.94 4.41 -3.01
C ILE A 145 16.96 4.52 -1.88
#